data_AF-X1SW92-F1
#
_entry.id   AF-X1SW92-F1
#
_cell.length_a   1.000
_cell.length_b   1.000
_cell.length_c   1.000
_cell.angle_alpha   90.00
_cell.angle_beta   90.00
_cell.angle_gamma   90.00
#
_symmetry.space_group_name_H-M   'P 1'
#
loop_
_entity.id
_entity.type
_entity.pdbx_description
1 polymer ?
#
loop_
_entity_poly.entity_id
_entity_poly.type
_entity_poly.pdbx_seq_one_letter_code
_entity_poly.pdbx_strand_id
1 'polypeptide(L)' 'MGRDMSILCLDVGDKTIGIAVSDSLRIVACGIGQLRRDKPEKSKELEHIK' A
#
# COMPACT_ATOMS: atom_id res chain seq x y z
N MET A 1 -17.03 -17.97 13.13
CA MET A 1 -16.01 -17.75 12.08
C MET A 1 -15.13 -16.60 12.52
N GLY A 2 -13.86 -16.87 12.81
CA GLY A 2 -12.90 -15.79 13.11
C GLY A 2 -12.71 -14.94 11.86
N ARG A 3 -12.62 -13.61 12.01
CA ARG A 3 -12.19 -12.75 10.90
C ARG A 3 -10.69 -12.95 10.74
N ASP A 4 -10.26 -13.52 9.62
CA ASP A 4 -8.84 -13.54 9.28
C ASP A 4 -8.38 -12.10 9.02
N MET A 5 -7.45 -11.62 9.84
CA MET A 5 -6.85 -10.29 9.70
C MET A 5 -5.55 -10.40 8.89
N SER A 6 -5.56 -9.76 7.72
CA SER A 6 -4.38 -9.61 6.85
C SER A 6 -3.65 -8.30 7.12
N ILE A 7 -2.34 -8.28 6.88
CA ILE A 7 -1.53 -7.06 6.88
C ILE A 7 -1.51 -6.51 5.44
N LEU A 8 -1.80 -5.22 5.27
CA LEU A 8 -1.65 -4.50 4.00
C LEU A 8 -0.24 -3.95 3.88
N CYS A 9 0.44 -4.30 2.78
CA CYS A 9 1.77 -3.80 2.45
C CYS A 9 1.67 -2.82 1.28
N LEU A 10 2.27 -1.65 1.42
CA LEU A 10 2.31 -0.60 0.39
C LEU A 10 3.76 -0.26 0.05
N ASP A 11 4.12 -0.44 -1.23
CA ASP A 11 5.42 -0.02 -1.78
C ASP A 11 5.22 1.25 -2.62
N VAL A 12 5.70 2.38 -2.12
CA VAL A 12 5.37 3.72 -2.64
C VAL A 12 6.52 4.25 -3.50
N GLY A 13 6.46 4.05 -4.82
CA GLY A 13 7.44 4.56 -5.79
C GLY A 13 6.89 5.67 -6.68
N ASP A 14 7.69 6.64 -7.11
CA ASP A 14 7.27 7.92 -7.76
C ASP A 14 5.94 7.89 -8.56
N LYS A 15 5.78 6.93 -9.48
CA LYS A 15 4.60 6.80 -10.36
C LYS A 15 3.57 5.75 -9.94
N THR A 16 3.90 4.85 -9.01
CA THR A 16 3.05 3.69 -8.68
C THR A 16 3.12 3.34 -7.21
N ILE A 17 2.02 2.80 -6.67
CA ILE A 17 1.99 2.15 -5.37
C ILE A 17 1.76 0.67 -5.61
N GLY A 18 2.74 -0.17 -5.29
CA GLY A 18 2.59 -1.62 -5.24
C GLY A 18 1.75 -2.03 -4.03
N ILE A 19 0.81 -2.95 -4.23
CA ILE A 19 -0.13 -3.40 -3.20
C ILE A 19 0.05 -4.91 -3.00
N ALA A 20 0.33 -5.30 -1.76
CA ALA A 20 0.39 -6.70 -1.34
C ALA A 20 -0.38 -6.91 -0.04
N VAL A 21 -0.81 -8.14 0.21
CA VAL A 21 -1.41 -8.55 1.48
C VAL A 21 -0.69 -9.77 2.03
N SER A 22 -0.64 -9.89 3.36
CA SER A 22 -0.07 -11.07 3.98
C SER A 22 -0.95 -12.31 3.78
N ASP A 23 -0.31 -13.47 3.73
CA ASP A 23 -1.00 -14.75 3.92
C ASP A 23 -1.63 -14.87 5.33
N SER A 24 -2.37 -15.95 5.56
CA SER A 24 -3.08 -16.20 6.82
C SER A 24 -2.15 -16.34 8.03
N LEU A 25 -0.90 -16.78 7.80
CA LEU A 25 0.12 -16.90 8.83
C LEU A 25 0.88 -15.58 9.07
N ARG A 26 0.69 -14.58 8.20
CA ARG A 26 1.42 -13.29 8.20
C ARG A 26 2.92 -13.42 7.99
N ILE A 27 3.35 -14.44 7.25
CA ILE A 27 4.76 -14.72 6.96
C ILE A 27 5.14 -14.23 5.56
N VAL A 28 4.25 -14.43 4.60
CA VAL A 28 4.51 -14.12 3.18
C VAL A 28 3.64 -12.96 2.75
N ALA A 29 4.23 -11.96 2.11
CA ALA A 29 3.50 -10.90 1.42
C ALA A 29 3.23 -11.32 -0.04
N CYS A 30 1.96 -11.37 -0.42
CA CYS A 30 1.52 -11.74 -1.76
C CYS A 30 1.07 -10.49 -2.52
N GLY A 31 1.67 -10.23 -3.68
CA GLY A 31 1.28 -9.12 -4.55
C GLY A 31 -0.14 -9.29 -5.08
N ILE A 32 -0.96 -8.25 -4.95
CA ILE A 32 -2.36 -8.25 -5.44
C ILE A 32 -2.60 -7.21 -6.53
N GLY A 33 -1.74 -6.22 -6.68
CA GLY A 33 -1.84 -5.26 -7.77
C GLY A 33 -0.97 -4.03 -7.57
N GLN A 34 -1.25 -3.01 -8.37
CA GLN A 34 -0.58 -1.72 -8.31
C GLN A 34 -1.57 -0.60 -8.63
N LEU A 35 -1.42 0.54 -7.95
CA LEU A 35 -2.13 1.78 -8.24
C LEU A 35 -1.20 2.74 -8.97
N ARG A 36 -1.59 3.25 -10.14
CA ARG A 36 -0.82 4.31 -10.82
C ARG A 36 -1.15 5.67 -10.21
N ARG A 37 -0.10 6.41 -9.84
CA ARG A 37 -0.17 7.80 -9.42
C ARG A 37 -0.03 8.66 -10.67
N ASP A 38 -1.15 8.88 -11.34
CA ASP A 38 -1.22 9.94 -12.34
C ASP A 38 -1.07 11.28 -11.58
N LYS A 39 -0.11 12.11 -12.00
CA LYS A 39 0.40 13.30 -11.27
C LYS A 39 -0.72 14.01 -10.49
N PRO A 40 -0.52 14.33 -9.19
CA PRO A 40 -1.44 15.23 -8.53
C PRO A 40 -1.38 16.58 -9.25
N GLU A 41 -2.54 17.07 -9.69
CA GLU A 41 -2.71 18.51 -9.84
C GLU A 41 -2.20 19.17 -8.56
N LYS A 42 -1.43 20.24 -8.76
CA LYS A 42 -0.59 20.94 -7.80
C LYS A 42 -1.08 20.89 -6.34
N SER A 43 -0.14 20.52 -5.46
CA SER A 43 0.04 21.04 -4.10
C SER A 43 -1.16 21.00 -3.15
N LYS A 44 -1.15 20.03 -2.25
CA LYS A 44 -1.30 20.36 -0.82
C LYS A 44 -0.02 19.95 -0.15
N GLU A 45 0.64 20.91 0.50
CA GLU A 45 1.83 20.69 1.33
C GLU A 45 1.57 19.49 2.25
N LEU A 46 2.29 18.40 2.02
CA LEU A 46 2.30 17.29 2.94
C LEU A 46 3.15 17.75 4.13
N GLU A 47 2.50 18.15 5.21
CA GLU A 47 3.19 18.42 6.47
C GLU A 47 3.86 17.13 6.95
N HIS A 48 5.18 17.17 7.12
CA HIS A 48 5.91 16.09 7.75
C HIS A 48 5.46 15.99 9.20
N ILE A 49 4.83 14.88 9.57
CA ILE A 49 4.59 14.54 10.97
C ILE A 49 5.96 14.23 11.59
N LYS A 50 6.35 15.05 12.57
CA LYS A 50 7.62 14.96 13.30
C LYS A 50 7.48 14.10 14.55
#